data_AF-A0A973N3P1-F1
#
_entry.id   AF-A0A973N3P1-F1
#
_cell.length_a   1.000
_cell.length_b   1.000
_cell.length_c   1.000
_cell.angle_alpha   90.00
_cell.angle_beta   90.00
_cell.angle_gamma   90.00
#
_symmetry.space_group_name_H-M   'P 1'
#
loop_
_entity.id
_entity.type
_entity.pdbx_description
1 polymer ?
#
loop_
_entity_poly.entity_id
_entity_poly.type
_entity_poly.pdbx_seq_one_letter_code
_entity_poly.pdbx_strand_id
1 'polypeptide(L)'
;MADLFADEEFPSRAPEAPPANAPLADRLRPKTLDEVVGQEHLTGPDGAIGRMVAAGRLASMILWGPPGTGKTTIARLLAGAVGLRFVAISAVFSGVADLKKVFAEARTAARAGQQTLLFVDEIHRFNRAQQDGFL
;
A
#
# COMPACT_ATOMS: atom_id res chain seq x y z
N MET A 1 -2.83 38.52 17.23
CA MET A 1 -1.83 37.52 16.81
C MET A 1 -1.68 36.54 17.95
N ALA A 2 -2.45 35.47 17.92
CA ALA A 2 -2.30 34.32 18.80
C ALA A 2 -2.71 33.10 17.97
N ASP A 3 -1.99 32.01 18.19
CA ASP A 3 -1.87 30.81 17.38
C ASP A 3 -3.20 30.26 16.85
N LEU A 4 -3.31 30.16 15.52
CA LEU A 4 -4.46 29.56 14.80
C LEU A 4 -4.12 28.17 14.22
N PHE A 5 -2.98 27.60 14.61
CA PHE A 5 -2.48 26.31 14.10
C PHE A 5 -1.99 25.37 15.22
N ALA A 6 -2.40 25.58 16.47
CA ALA A 6 -2.13 24.63 17.53
C ALA A 6 -3.07 23.42 17.43
N ASP A 7 -2.48 22.25 17.24
CA ASP A 7 -3.04 20.92 17.52
C ASP A 7 -4.11 20.34 16.58
N GLU A 8 -3.83 20.31 15.27
CA GLU A 8 -4.39 19.20 14.47
C GLU A 8 -3.46 17.98 14.59
N GLU A 9 -3.51 17.30 15.74
CA GLU A 9 -3.05 15.92 15.86
C GLU A 9 -3.87 15.09 14.87
N PHE A 10 -3.26 14.78 13.71
CA PHE A 10 -3.79 13.77 12.82
C PHE A 10 -3.92 12.47 13.64
N PRO A 11 -5.14 11.94 13.85
CA PRO A 11 -5.27 10.70 14.60
C PRO A 11 -4.54 9.62 13.81
N SER A 12 -3.39 9.17 14.31
CA SER A 12 -2.79 7.92 13.86
C SER A 12 -3.75 6.82 14.33
N ARG A 13 -4.77 6.54 13.52
CA ARG A 13 -5.71 5.46 13.83
C ARG A 13 -4.90 4.18 13.80
N ALA A 14 -4.50 3.71 14.99
CA ALA A 14 -3.94 2.39 15.15
C ALA A 14 -4.91 1.40 14.48
N PRO A 15 -4.42 0.41 13.73
CA PRO A 15 -5.28 -0.52 13.02
C PRO A 15 -6.23 -1.19 14.03
N GLU A 16 -7.52 -0.92 13.87
CA GLU A 16 -8.58 -1.47 14.71
C GLU A 16 -8.50 -2.99 14.70
N ALA A 17 -8.51 -3.62 15.88
CA ALA A 17 -8.39 -5.06 15.98
C ALA A 17 -9.54 -5.72 15.22
N PRO A 18 -9.27 -6.72 14.36
CA PRO A 18 -10.33 -7.37 13.60
C PRO A 18 -11.35 -7.99 14.55
N PRO A 19 -12.66 -7.90 14.24
CA PRO A 19 -13.70 -8.40 15.12
C PRO A 19 -13.52 -9.92 15.33
N ALA A 20 -13.99 -10.45 16.46
CA ALA A 20 -13.72 -11.84 16.86
C ALA A 20 -14.24 -12.88 15.85
N ASN A 21 -15.23 -12.50 15.03
CA ASN A 21 -15.83 -13.32 13.96
C ASN A 21 -15.18 -13.10 12.58
N ALA A 22 -14.13 -12.28 12.46
CA ALA A 22 -13.40 -12.13 11.21
C ALA A 22 -12.70 -13.43 10.81
N PRO A 23 -12.54 -13.70 9.49
CA PRO A 23 -11.79 -14.85 9.01
C PRO A 23 -10.39 -14.92 9.65
N LEU A 24 -9.94 -16.13 10.00
CA LEU A 24 -8.64 -16.34 10.64
C LEU A 24 -7.50 -15.69 9.85
N ALA A 25 -7.57 -15.77 8.52
CA ALA A 25 -6.59 -15.16 7.63
C ALA A 25 -6.43 -13.65 7.88
N ASP A 26 -7.51 -12.91 8.12
CA ASP A 26 -7.46 -11.47 8.37
C ASP A 26 -6.94 -11.16 9.77
N ARG A 27 -7.25 -12.03 10.74
CA ARG A 27 -6.76 -11.92 12.13
C ARG A 27 -5.26 -12.19 12.26
N LEU A 28 -4.71 -13.06 11.42
CA LEU A 28 -3.29 -13.44 11.41
C LEU A 28 -2.43 -12.60 10.44
N ARG A 29 -3.01 -11.61 9.75
CA ARG A 29 -2.20 -10.77 8.86
C ARG A 29 -1.11 -10.05 9.67
N PRO A 30 0.16 -10.14 9.23
CA PRO A 30 1.25 -9.37 9.80
C PRO A 30 0.90 -7.87 9.84
N LYS A 31 1.32 -7.20 10.93
CA LYS A 31 1.13 -5.76 11.16
C LYS A 31 2.40 -4.96 10.86
N THR A 32 3.54 -5.62 10.88
CA THR A 32 4.85 -5.04 10.55
C THR A 32 5.57 -5.90 9.52
N LEU A 33 6.57 -5.33 8.84
CA LEU A 33 7.33 -6.06 7.82
C LEU A 33 8.16 -7.21 8.43
N ASP A 34 8.60 -7.06 9.68
CA ASP A 34 9.37 -8.07 10.43
C ASP A 34 8.54 -9.30 10.82
N GLU A 35 7.21 -9.17 10.85
CA GLU A 35 6.28 -10.27 11.09
C GLU A 35 6.02 -11.12 9.82
N VAL A 36 6.56 -10.74 8.65
CA VAL A 36 6.41 -11.50 7.42
C VAL A 36 7.35 -12.71 7.43
N VAL A 37 6.75 -13.90 7.48
CA VAL A 37 7.48 -15.18 7.56
C VAL A 37 7.91 -15.67 6.18
N GLY A 38 9.16 -16.14 6.07
CA GLY A 38 9.67 -16.88 4.91
C GLY A 38 10.07 -16.02 3.71
N GLN A 39 10.15 -14.69 3.90
CA GLN A 39 10.56 -13.73 2.87
C GLN A 39 11.74 -12.86 3.32
N GLU A 40 12.53 -13.33 4.29
CA GLU A 40 13.61 -12.57 4.94
C GLU A 40 14.68 -12.10 3.93
N HIS A 41 14.90 -12.87 2.87
CA HIS A 41 15.79 -12.52 1.75
C HIS A 41 15.32 -11.27 0.96
N LEU A 42 14.04 -10.89 1.06
CA LEU A 42 13.49 -9.67 0.46
C LEU A 42 13.24 -8.59 1.51
N THR A 43 12.64 -8.95 2.64
CA THR A 43 12.12 -8.02 3.66
C THR A 43 13.12 -7.70 4.77
N GLY A 44 14.13 -8.54 4.98
CA GLY A 44 15.16 -8.33 5.99
C GLY A 44 16.08 -7.14 5.67
N PRO A 45 16.98 -6.76 6.58
CA PRO A 45 17.82 -5.56 6.47
C PRO A 45 18.64 -5.50 5.17
N ASP A 46 19.16 -6.65 4.73
CA ASP A 46 19.94 -6.79 3.50
C ASP A 46 19.08 -7.14 2.27
N GLY A 47 17.77 -7.29 2.45
CA GLY A 47 16.83 -7.54 1.38
C GLY A 47 16.56 -6.28 0.56
N ALA A 48 16.18 -6.46 -0.72
CA ALA A 48 15.90 -5.32 -1.60
C ALA A 48 14.75 -4.44 -1.06
N ILE A 49 13.72 -5.06 -0.50
CA ILE A 49 12.57 -4.36 0.09
C ILE A 49 12.98 -3.70 1.41
N GLY A 50 13.70 -4.41 2.28
CA GLY A 50 14.21 -3.86 3.54
C GLY A 50 15.05 -2.60 3.33
N ARG A 51 15.96 -2.61 2.35
CA ARG A 51 16.75 -1.42 1.98
C ARG A 51 15.90 -0.24 1.50
N MET A 52 14.87 -0.48 0.69
CA MET A 52 13.96 0.58 0.22
C MET A 52 13.17 1.21 1.37
N VAL A 53 12.71 0.37 2.30
CA VAL A 53 12.01 0.82 3.51
C VAL A 53 12.95 1.63 4.41
N ALA A 54 14.17 1.17 4.65
CA ALA A 54 15.17 1.89 5.41
C ALA A 54 15.54 3.25 4.79
N ALA A 55 15.51 3.35 3.45
CA ALA A 55 15.71 4.60 2.73
C ALA A 55 14.48 5.52 2.70
N GLY A 56 13.33 5.08 3.25
CA GLY A 56 12.07 5.86 3.22
C GLY A 56 11.50 6.07 1.81
N ARG A 57 11.95 5.29 0.82
CA ARG A 57 11.60 5.50 -0.59
C ARG A 57 11.37 4.17 -1.30
N LEU A 58 10.15 3.97 -1.76
CA LEU A 58 9.77 2.79 -2.54
C LEU A 58 9.88 3.09 -4.04
N ALA A 59 10.47 2.15 -4.79
CA ALA A 59 10.39 2.12 -6.24
C ALA A 59 9.13 1.37 -6.69
N SER A 60 8.65 1.64 -7.91
CA SER A 60 7.62 0.81 -8.54
C SER A 60 8.14 -0.62 -8.71
N MET A 61 7.33 -1.61 -8.34
CA MET A 61 7.72 -3.02 -8.34
C MET A 61 6.53 -3.93 -8.65
N ILE A 62 6.84 -5.17 -9.05
CA ILE A 62 5.86 -6.24 -9.23
C ILE A 62 6.11 -7.30 -8.16
N LEU A 63 5.08 -7.62 -7.39
CA LEU A 63 5.10 -8.76 -6.46
C LEU A 63 4.57 -9.98 -7.21
N TRP A 64 5.42 -10.97 -7.46
CA TRP A 64 5.06 -12.19 -8.18
C TRP A 64 5.08 -13.41 -7.26
N GLY A 65 4.05 -14.25 -7.36
CA GLY A 65 3.96 -15.50 -6.63
C GLY A 65 2.54 -16.07 -6.59
N PRO A 66 2.40 -17.35 -6.17
CA PRO A 66 1.11 -18.03 -6.03
C PRO A 66 0.05 -17.25 -5.22
N PRO A 67 -1.24 -17.58 -5.35
CA PRO A 67 -2.26 -17.06 -4.43
C PRO A 67 -1.91 -17.40 -2.98
N GLY A 68 -2.16 -16.47 -2.06
CA GLY A 68 -1.90 -16.69 -0.62
C GLY A 68 -0.48 -16.39 -0.14
N THR A 69 0.47 -15.98 -1.00
CA THR A 69 1.84 -15.61 -0.57
C THR A 69 1.98 -14.25 0.12
N GLY A 70 0.86 -13.58 0.43
CA GLY A 70 0.88 -12.32 1.18
C GLY A 70 1.20 -11.06 0.37
N LYS A 71 1.16 -11.09 -0.97
CA LYS A 71 1.43 -9.91 -1.84
C LYS A 71 0.69 -8.63 -1.39
N THR A 72 -0.62 -8.73 -1.21
CA THR A 72 -1.47 -7.60 -0.77
C THR A 72 -1.14 -7.16 0.65
N THR A 73 -0.76 -8.09 1.52
CA THR A 73 -0.32 -7.78 2.90
C THR A 73 1.01 -7.01 2.85
N ILE A 74 2.00 -7.50 2.11
CA ILE A 74 3.30 -6.84 1.95
C ILE A 74 3.11 -5.42 1.40
N ALA A 75 2.32 -5.22 0.34
CA ALA A 75 2.09 -3.89 -0.21
C ALA A 75 1.50 -2.89 0.81
N ARG A 76 0.57 -3.36 1.66
CA ARG A 76 -0.01 -2.55 2.73
C ARG A 76 1.02 -2.20 3.81
N LEU A 77 1.84 -3.17 4.20
CA LEU A 77 2.90 -2.97 5.19
C LEU A 77 3.95 -1.99 4.69
N LEU A 78 4.32 -2.07 3.41
CA LEU A 78 5.26 -1.15 2.79
C LEU A 78 4.73 0.29 2.81
N ALA A 79 3.47 0.49 2.45
CA ALA A 79 2.86 1.83 2.53
C ALA A 79 2.91 2.38 3.96
N GLY A 80 2.55 1.56 4.96
CA GLY A 80 2.63 1.96 6.37
C GLY A 80 4.06 2.28 6.83
N ALA A 81 5.03 1.46 6.44
CA ALA A 81 6.43 1.60 6.85
C ALA A 81 7.10 2.88 6.33
N VAL A 82 6.65 3.40 5.18
CA VAL A 82 7.17 4.65 4.60
C VAL A 82 6.16 5.81 4.65
N GLY A 83 5.07 5.69 5.41
CA GLY A 83 4.10 6.78 5.61
C GLY A 83 3.27 7.17 4.39
N LEU A 84 3.04 6.24 3.47
CA LEU A 84 2.23 6.46 2.26
C LEU A 84 0.75 6.12 2.48
N ARG A 85 -0.13 6.90 1.87
CA ARG A 85 -1.55 6.54 1.73
C ARG A 85 -1.65 5.28 0.88
N PHE A 86 -2.27 4.22 1.41
CA PHE A 86 -2.48 2.99 0.67
C PHE A 86 -3.81 3.01 -0.08
N VAL A 87 -3.78 2.78 -1.39
CA VAL A 87 -4.97 2.55 -2.22
C VAL A 87 -4.80 1.23 -2.95
N ALA A 88 -5.79 0.34 -2.84
CA ALA A 88 -5.78 -0.93 -3.56
C ALA A 88 -6.92 -0.97 -4.58
N ILE A 89 -6.61 -1.44 -5.78
CA ILE A 89 -7.57 -1.72 -6.85
C ILE A 89 -7.36 -3.15 -7.36
N SER A 90 -8.39 -3.73 -7.97
CA SER A 90 -8.28 -5.01 -8.66
C SER A 90 -8.41 -4.79 -10.15
N ALA A 91 -7.43 -5.28 -10.91
CA ALA A 91 -7.43 -5.17 -12.36
C ALA A 91 -8.62 -5.89 -13.03
N VAL A 92 -9.23 -6.85 -12.34
CA VAL A 92 -10.40 -7.60 -12.82
C VAL A 92 -11.66 -6.73 -12.82
N PHE A 93 -11.80 -5.84 -11.82
CA PHE A 93 -13.03 -5.10 -11.58
C PHE A 93 -12.92 -3.61 -11.92
N SER A 94 -11.71 -3.09 -12.16
CA SER A 94 -11.48 -1.66 -12.38
C SER A 94 -11.37 -1.29 -13.85
N GLY A 95 -12.22 -0.37 -14.30
CA GLY A 95 -12.12 0.24 -15.62
C GLY A 95 -11.14 1.42 -15.67
N VAL A 96 -10.93 1.98 -16.87
CA VAL A 96 -10.09 3.17 -17.07
C VAL A 96 -10.62 4.39 -16.30
N ALA A 97 -11.94 4.50 -16.13
CA ALA A 97 -12.56 5.59 -15.36
C ALA A 97 -12.18 5.51 -13.87
N ASP A 98 -12.18 4.32 -13.28
CA ASP A 98 -11.81 4.10 -11.87
C ASP A 98 -10.35 4.47 -11.63
N LEU A 99 -9.46 4.06 -12.54
CA LEU A 99 -8.04 4.44 -12.51
C LEU A 99 -7.86 5.96 -12.53
N LYS A 100 -8.54 6.65 -13.45
CA LYS A 100 -8.48 8.13 -13.55
C LYS A 100 -8.92 8.81 -12.26
N LYS A 101 -9.96 8.29 -11.61
CA LYS A 101 -10.45 8.82 -10.33
C LYS A 101 -9.40 8.63 -9.24
N VAL A 102 -8.82 7.44 -9.12
CA VAL A 102 -7.76 7.15 -8.14
C VAL A 102 -6.54 8.05 -8.34
N PHE A 103 -6.12 8.29 -9.59
CA PHE A 103 -5.02 9.21 -9.88
C PHE A 103 -5.36 10.66 -9.54
N ALA A 104 -6.60 11.09 -9.77
CA ALA A 104 -7.03 12.44 -9.38
C ALA A 104 -6.99 12.61 -7.86
N GLU A 105 -7.50 11.63 -7.10
CA GLU A 105 -7.43 11.63 -5.64
C GLU A 105 -5.98 11.61 -5.13
N ALA A 106 -5.12 10.78 -5.73
CA ALA A 106 -3.70 10.71 -5.37
C ALA A 106 -2.98 12.04 -5.63
N ARG A 107 -3.28 12.73 -6.74
CA ARG A 107 -2.74 14.08 -7.03
C ARG A 107 -3.20 15.12 -6.01
N THR A 108 -4.47 15.08 -5.60
CA THR A 108 -4.99 15.97 -4.55
C THR A 108 -4.29 15.70 -3.21
N ALA A 109 -4.15 14.43 -2.81
CA ALA A 109 -3.43 14.05 -1.60
C ALA A 109 -1.96 14.49 -1.64
N ALA A 110 -1.28 14.32 -2.78
CA ALA A 110 0.11 14.75 -2.96
C ALA A 110 0.29 16.26 -2.80
N ARG A 111 -0.66 17.07 -3.27
CA ARG A 111 -0.66 18.54 -3.06
C ARG A 111 -0.81 18.92 -1.58
N ALA A 112 -1.46 18.07 -0.80
CA ALA A 112 -1.56 18.20 0.67
C ALA A 112 -0.38 17.54 1.41
N GLY A 113 0.68 17.14 0.71
CA GLY A 113 1.86 16.51 1.30
C GLY A 113 1.75 14.99 1.52
N GLN A 114 0.59 14.38 1.24
CA GLN A 114 0.36 12.95 1.44
C GLN A 114 0.58 12.16 0.14
N GLN A 115 1.76 11.56 0.00
CA GLN A 115 2.07 10.65 -1.10
C GLN A 115 1.24 9.36 -1.01
N THR A 116 0.97 8.71 -2.15
CA THR A 116 0.10 7.53 -2.26
C THR A 116 0.83 6.35 -2.88
N LEU A 117 0.71 5.17 -2.27
CA LEU A 117 1.04 3.87 -2.86
C LEU A 117 -0.23 3.29 -3.48
N LEU A 118 -0.24 3.14 -4.81
CA LEU A 118 -1.29 2.44 -5.54
C LEU A 118 -0.90 0.97 -5.73
N PHE A 119 -1.64 0.07 -5.11
CA PHE A 119 -1.53 -1.36 -5.31
C PHE A 119 -2.56 -1.84 -6.34
N VAL A 120 -2.10 -2.60 -7.33
CA VAL A 120 -2.95 -3.17 -8.38
C VAL A 120 -2.88 -4.69 -8.29
N ASP A 121 -3.96 -5.31 -7.85
CA ASP A 121 -4.07 -6.77 -7.81
C ASP A 121 -4.41 -7.34 -9.18
N GLU A 122 -3.89 -8.52 -9.49
CA GLU A 122 -4.08 -9.22 -10.77
C GLU A 122 -3.75 -8.39 -12.02
N ILE A 123 -2.72 -7.54 -11.94
CA ILE A 123 -2.29 -6.64 -13.03
C ILE A 123 -2.12 -7.31 -14.40
N HIS A 124 -1.85 -8.62 -14.42
CA HIS A 124 -1.77 -9.43 -15.62
C HIS A 124 -3.10 -9.49 -16.43
N ARG A 125 -4.21 -9.05 -15.84
CA ARG A 125 -5.55 -8.99 -16.47
C ARG A 125 -5.80 -7.67 -17.21
N PHE A 126 -4.94 -6.67 -17.09
CA PHE A 126 -5.14 -5.40 -17.79
C PHE A 126 -4.99 -5.52 -19.30
N ASN A 127 -5.92 -4.90 -20.01
CA ASN A 127 -5.78 -4.62 -21.43
C ASN A 127 -4.83 -3.43 -21.68
N ARG A 128 -4.44 -3.23 -22.94
CA ARG A 128 -3.51 -2.17 -23.34
C ARG A 128 -3.99 -0.76 -22.93
N ALA A 129 -5.28 -0.47 -23.10
CA ALA A 129 -5.84 0.84 -22.74
C ALA A 129 -5.77 1.13 -21.23
N GLN A 130 -5.85 0.10 -20.37
CA GLN A 130 -5.65 0.24 -18.93
C GLN A 130 -4.18 0.44 -18.58
N GLN A 131 -3.26 -0.27 -19.26
CA GLN A 131 -1.81 -0.10 -19.07
C GLN A 131 -1.33 1.29 -19.47
N ASP A 132 -1.80 1.81 -20.61
CA ASP A 132 -1.48 3.16 -21.09
C ASP A 132 -1.95 4.24 -20.12
N GLY A 133 -2.95 3.95 -19.27
CA GLY A 133 -3.43 4.88 -18.24
C GLY A 133 -2.44 5.13 -17.10
N PHE A 134 -1.36 4.35 -16.97
CA PHE A 134 -0.31 4.52 -15.95
C PHE A 134 0.88 5.38 -16.42
N LEU A 135 0.96 5.68 -17.72
CA LEU A 135 2.00 6.51 -18.34
C LEU A 135 1.56 7.98 -18.42
#